data_AF-A0AB73TE42-F1
#
_entry.id   AF-A0AB73TE42-F1
#
_cell.length_a   1.000
_cell.length_b   1.000
_cell.length_c   1.000
_cell.angle_alpha   90.00
_cell.angle_beta   90.00
_cell.angle_gamma   90.00
#
_symmetry.space_group_name_H-M   'P 1'
#
loop_
_entity.id
_entity.type
_entity.pdbx_description
1 polymer ?
#
loop_
_entity_poly.entity_id
_entity_poly.type
_entity_poly.pdbx_seq_one_letter_code
_entity_poly.pdbx_strand_id
1 'polypeptide(L)' 'MATHEVQAVREQGMWQVFIDGFPVTEVRRWPSVAFVAREWISLTDQIPSREVDLHVTVIGRNHFAPVA' A
#
# COMPACT_ATOMS: atom_id res chain seq x y z
N MET A 1 -2.45 0.78 17.74
CA MET A 1 -2.74 0.47 16.34
C MET A 1 -2.32 1.67 15.51
N ALA A 2 -1.49 1.46 14.49
CA ALA A 2 -1.07 2.51 13.56
C ALA A 2 -1.85 2.34 12.25
N THR A 3 -2.40 3.45 11.74
CA THR A 3 -3.21 3.46 10.53
C THR A 3 -2.43 4.11 9.40
N HIS A 4 -2.27 3.39 8.29
CA HIS A 4 -1.57 3.89 7.10
C HIS A 4 -2.48 3.84 5.88
N GLU A 5 -2.33 4.82 5.00
CA GLU A 5 -2.99 4.82 3.70
C GLU A 5 -2.14 4.01 2.72
N VAL A 6 -2.76 3.01 2.09
CA VAL A 6 -2.11 2.21 1.05
C VAL A 6 -2.80 2.48 -0.27
N GLN A 7 -2.06 2.97 -1.25
CA GLN A 7 -2.57 3.14 -2.60
C GLN A 7 -2.01 2.05 -3.51
N ALA A 8 -2.89 1.40 -4.26
CA ALA A 8 -2.53 0.32 -5.17
C ALA A 8 -2.87 0.70 -6.61
N VAL A 9 -1.85 0.88 -7.44
CA VAL A 9 -1.99 1.28 -8.85
C VAL A 9 -1.70 0.08 -9.75
N ARG A 10 -2.60 -0.23 -10.68
CA ARG A 10 -2.37 -1.29 -11.68
C ARG A 10 -1.63 -0.73 -12.90
N GLU A 11 -0.39 -1.15 -13.11
CA GLU A 11 0.43 -0.74 -14.25
C GLU A 11 1.14 -1.95 -14.89
N GLN A 12 1.02 -2.10 -16.21
CA GLN A 12 1.72 -3.14 -16.99
C GLN A 12 1.59 -4.58 -16.44
N GLY A 13 0.48 -4.93 -15.79
CA GLY A 13 0.29 -6.25 -15.20
C GLY A 13 0.89 -6.43 -13.80
N MET A 14 1.39 -5.34 -13.21
CA MET A 14 1.88 -5.23 -11.83
C MET A 14 0.97 -4.31 -11.01
N TRP A 15 0.92 -4.52 -9.70
CA TRP A 15 0.35 -3.61 -8.72
C TRP A 15 1.49 -2.85 -8.06
N GLN A 16 1.62 -1.57 -8.33
CA GLN A 16 2.50 -0.68 -7.58
C GLN A 16 1.82 -0.35 -6.25
N VAL A 17 2.57 -0.50 -5.16
CA VAL A 17 2.10 -0.28 -3.80
C VAL A 17 2.77 0.96 -3.26
N PHE A 18 1.95 1.92 -2.87
CA PHE A 18 2.36 3.15 -2.20
C PHE A 18 1.85 3.12 -0.77
N ILE A 19 2.65 3.60 0.17
CA ILE A 19 2.28 3.75 1.58
C ILE A 19 2.50 5.20 1.94
N ASP A 20 1.45 5.86 2.44
CA ASP A 20 1.45 7.29 2.79
C ASP A 20 1.98 8.18 1.64
N GLY A 21 1.67 7.78 0.40
CA GLY A 21 2.07 8.48 -0.83
C GLY A 21 3.45 8.10 -1.40
N PHE A 22 4.24 7.26 -0.72
CA PHE A 22 5.58 6.86 -1.17
C PHE A 22 5.57 5.49 -1.85
N PRO A 23 6.24 5.31 -3.01
CA PRO A 23 6.35 4.01 -3.67
C PRO A 23 7.22 3.08 -2.84
N VAL A 24 6.67 1.94 -2.46
CA VAL A 24 7.36 0.95 -1.61
C VAL A 24 7.80 -0.27 -2.42
N THR A 25 6.91 -0.82 -3.23
CA THR A 25 7.19 -2.06 -3.98
C THR A 25 6.18 -2.28 -5.10
N GLU A 26 6.38 -3.35 -5.87
CA GLU A 26 5.42 -3.84 -6.86
C GLU A 26 5.13 -5.34 -6.69
N VAL A 27 3.87 -5.74 -6.88
CA VAL A 27 3.44 -7.13 -6.75
C VAL A 27 2.57 -7.56 -7.92
N ARG A 28 2.69 -8.82 -8.35
CA ARG A 28 1.89 -9.34 -9.46
C ARG A 28 0.42 -9.53 -9.11
N ARG A 29 0.15 -10.04 -7.91
CA ARG A 29 -1.16 -10.52 -7.47
C ARG A 29 -1.82 -9.50 -6.53
N TRP A 30 -3.10 -9.23 -6.75
CA TRP A 30 -3.88 -8.32 -5.91
C TRP A 30 -3.85 -8.68 -4.41
N PRO A 31 -4.03 -9.96 -4.00
CA PRO A 31 -3.96 -10.33 -2.59
C PRO A 31 -2.62 -10.04 -1.91
N SER A 32 -1.54 -9.87 -2.68
CA SER A 32 -0.22 -9.57 -2.13
C SER A 32 -0.09 -8.12 -1.66
N VAL A 33 -0.92 -7.18 -2.15
CA VAL A 33 -0.80 -5.74 -1.83
C VAL A 33 -0.90 -5.47 -0.33
N ALA A 34 -1.97 -5.95 0.32
CA ALA A 34 -2.18 -5.71 1.75
C ALA A 34 -1.13 -6.44 2.60
N PHE A 35 -0.69 -7.63 2.17
CA PHE A 35 0.35 -8.38 2.87
C PHE A 35 1.67 -7.62 2.86
N VAL A 36 2.15 -7.20 1.68
CA VAL A 36 3.45 -6.50 1.59
C VAL A 36 3.42 -5.15 2.27
N ALA A 37 2.29 -4.43 2.20
CA ALA A 37 2.15 -3.15 2.89
C ALA A 37 2.25 -3.32 4.42
N ARG A 38 1.53 -4.32 4.97
CA ARG A 38 1.56 -4.61 6.40
C ARG A 38 2.95 -5.03 6.89
N GLU A 39 3.63 -5.90 6.16
CA GLU A 39 4.97 -6.36 6.52
C GLU A 39 5.98 -5.21 6.45
N TRP A 40 5.87 -4.36 5.42
CA TRP A 40 6.74 -3.20 5.30
C TRP A 40 6.57 -2.21 6.46
N ILE A 41 5.33 -1.86 6.80
CA ILE A 41 5.04 -0.97 7.94
C ILE A 41 5.52 -1.60 9.25
N SER A 42 5.27 -2.89 9.45
CA SER A 42 5.72 -3.61 10.66
C SER A 42 7.23 -3.50 10.84
N LEU A 43 8.00 -3.61 9.76
CA LEU A 43 9.46 -3.49 9.77
C LEU A 43 9.92 -2.03 9.99
N THR A 44 9.32 -1.07 9.28
CA THR A 44 9.73 0.34 9.33
C THR A 44 9.39 0.99 10.67
N ASP A 45 8.17 0.76 11.16
CA ASP A 45 7.66 1.39 12.39
C ASP A 45 7.96 0.54 13.64
N GLN A 46 8.59 -0.63 13.46
CA GLN A 46 8.96 -1.56 14.54
C GLN A 46 7.76 -1.96 15.42
N ILE A 47 6.57 -2.05 14.81
CA ILE A 47 5.34 -2.52 15.46
C ILE A 47 4.94 -3.91 14.93
N PRO A 48 4.27 -4.75 15.74
CA PRO A 48 3.80 -6.04 15.26
C PRO A 48 2.80 -5.88 14.10
N SER A 49 2.90 -6.73 13.07
CA SER A 49 2.03 -6.70 11.89
C SER A 49 0.52 -6.77 12.21
N ARG A 50 0.16 -7.44 13.31
CA ARG A 50 -1.22 -7.50 13.83
C ARG A 50 -1.76 -6.16 14.35
N GLU A 51 -0.90 -5.20 14.62
CA GLU A 51 -1.23 -3.86 15.14
C GLU A 51 -1.26 -2.80 14.03
N VAL A 52 -1.02 -3.23 12.78
CA VAL A 52 -1.09 -2.40 11.58
C VAL A 52 -2.49 -2.48 10.97
N ASP A 53 -3.19 -1.35 11.01
CA ASP A 53 -4.43 -1.14 10.28
C ASP A 53 -4.14 -0.53 8.92
N LEU A 54 -4.67 -1.16 7.87
CA LEU A 54 -4.47 -0.73 6.49
C LEU A 54 -5.79 -0.22 5.92
N HIS A 55 -5.75 0.96 5.29
CA HIS A 55 -6.78 1.38 4.36
C HIS A 55 -6.23 1.27 2.94
N VAL A 56 -6.63 0.23 2.21
CA VAL A 56 -6.14 0.01 0.83
C VAL A 56 -7.13 0.61 -0.18
N THR A 57 -6.67 1.60 -0.92
CA THR A 57 -7.43 2.23 -2.02
C THR A 57 -6.84 1.79 -3.36
N VAL A 58 -7.69 1.25 -4.23
CA VAL A 58 -7.29 0.95 -5.61
C VAL A 58 -7.40 2.22 -6.44
N ILE A 59 -6.27 2.67 -6.99
CA ILE A 59 -6.20 3.85 -7.82
C ILE A 59 -6.07 3.43 -9.29
N GLY A 60 -7.09 3.72 -10.09
CA GLY A 60 -7.01 3.58 -11.54
C GLY A 60 -6.05 4.62 -12.12
N ARG A 61 -5.37 4.29 -13.22
CA ARG A 61 -4.39 5.16 -13.92
C ARG A 61 -4.88 6.58 -14.28
N ASN A 62 -6.19 6.85 -14.16
CA ASN A 62 -6.81 8.15 -14.44
C ASN A 62 -7.30 8.91 -13.19
N HIS A 63 -7.05 8.40 -11.98
CA HIS A 63 -7.35 9.09 -10.72
C HIS A 63 -6.03 9.48 -10.04
N PHE A 64 -5.34 10.48 -10.59
CA PHE A 64 -4.45 11.26 -9.75
C PHE A 64 -5.35 12.13 -8.88
N ALA A 65 -5.61 11.72 -7.64
CA ALA A 65 -6.25 12.59 -6.66
C ALA A 65 -5.13 13.40 -6.01
N PRO A 66 -4.98 14.70 -6.30
CA PRO A 66 -4.11 15.53 -5.51
C PRO A 66 -4.66 15.55 -4.08
N VAL A 67 -3.82 15.19 -3.11
CA VAL A 67 -4.12 15.42 -1.70
C VAL A 67 -4.12 16.95 -1.52
N ALA A 68 -5.27 17.51 -1.15
CA ALA A 68 -5.45 18.93 -0.87
C ALA A 68 -5.07 19.26 0.58
#